data_AF-B1C5Y9-F1
#
_entry.id   AF-B1C5Y9-F1
#
_cell.length_a   1.000
_cell.length_b   1.000
_cell.length_c   1.000
_cell.angle_alpha   90.00
_cell.angle_beta   90.00
_cell.angle_gamma   90.00
#
_symmetry.space_group_name_H-M   'P 1'
#
loop_
_entity.id
_entity.type
_entity.pdbx_description
1 polymer ?
#
loop_
_entity_poly.entity_id
_entity_poly.type
_entity_poly.pdbx_seq_one_letter_code
_entity_poly.pdbx_strand_id
1 'polypeptide(L)' 'MGKKMGRPKSNNPLDIDIKVRINQSTNDKILRICEKKQITRAEFIRNAIKEYLNIN' A
#
# COMPACT_ATOMS: atom_id res chain seq x y z
N MET A 1 -10.34 12.95 32.58
CA MET A 1 -9.86 11.68 31.98
C MET A 1 -9.78 11.85 30.47
N GLY A 2 -8.59 12.15 29.94
CA GLY A 2 -8.40 12.30 28.49
C GLY A 2 -8.20 10.94 27.84
N LYS A 3 -9.06 10.55 26.90
CA LYS A 3 -8.79 9.41 26.01
C LYS A 3 -7.49 9.72 25.28
N LYS A 4 -6.48 8.85 25.40
CA LYS A 4 -5.19 9.00 24.70
C LYS A 4 -5.50 9.13 23.20
N MET A 5 -5.32 10.34 22.67
CA MET A 5 -5.61 10.69 21.29
C MET A 5 -4.44 10.17 20.45
N GLY A 6 -4.53 8.90 20.06
CA GLY A 6 -3.54 8.20 19.26
C GLY A 6 -4.21 7.23 18.31
N ARG A 7 -3.44 6.63 17.39
CA ARG A 7 -3.96 5.62 16.46
C ARG A 7 -4.60 4.49 17.27
N PRO A 8 -5.84 4.07 16.97
CA PRO A 8 -6.48 2.96 17.66
C PRO A 8 -5.59 1.71 17.57
N LYS A 9 -5.49 0.95 18.68
CA LYS A 9 -4.73 -0.30 18.72
C LYS A 9 -5.39 -1.28 17.73
N SER A 10 -4.76 -1.49 16.59
CA SER A 10 -5.06 -2.57 15.66
C SER A 10 -4.09 -3.71 15.92
N ASN A 11 -4.54 -4.97 15.81
CA ASN A 11 -3.65 -6.14 15.94
C ASN A 11 -2.54 -6.18 14.89
N ASN A 12 -2.75 -5.56 13.73
CA ASN A 12 -1.73 -5.45 12.68
C ASN A 12 -1.83 -4.08 11.99
N PRO A 13 -1.21 -3.03 12.56
CA PRO A 13 -1.25 -1.70 11.98
C PRO A 13 -0.38 -1.63 10.71
N LEU A 14 -0.82 -0.83 9.74
CA LEU A 14 0.02 -0.42 8.60
C LEU A 14 0.90 0.73 9.06
N ASP A 15 2.02 0.42 9.70
CA ASP A 15 2.96 1.39 10.31
C ASP A 15 4.37 1.37 9.70
N ILE A 16 4.69 0.35 8.90
CA ILE A 16 5.95 0.28 8.17
C ILE A 16 5.81 0.94 6.79
N ASP A 17 6.61 1.99 6.57
CA ASP A 17 6.72 2.66 5.27
C ASP A 17 7.83 2.03 4.42
N ILE A 18 7.51 1.65 3.19
CA ILE A 18 8.47 1.15 2.19
C ILE A 18 8.73 2.27 1.18
N LYS A 19 9.96 2.79 1.15
CA LYS A 19 10.41 3.76 0.14
C LYS A 19 11.28 3.07 -0.90
N VAL A 20 10.81 3.05 -2.15
CA VAL A 20 11.53 2.45 -3.28
C VAL A 20 11.53 3.42 -4.46
N ARG A 21 12.65 3.50 -5.17
CA ARG A 21 12.74 4.21 -6.45
C ARG A 21 12.45 3.24 -7.58
N ILE A 22 11.56 3.65 -8.49
CA ILE A 22 11.24 2.92 -9.70
C ILE A 22 11.52 3.81 -10.90
N ASN A 23 11.76 3.18 -12.06
CA ASN A 23 11.91 3.92 -13.31
C ASN A 23 10.53 4.38 -13.86
N GLN A 24 10.58 5.28 -14.85
CA GLN A 24 9.38 5.84 -15.47
C GLN A 24 8.49 4.76 -16.10
N SER A 25 9.08 3.80 -16.82
CA SER A 25 8.35 2.71 -17.49
C SER A 25 7.49 1.90 -16.50
N THR A 26 8.05 1.57 -15.34
CA THR A 26 7.33 0.85 -14.28
C THR A 26 6.23 1.71 -13.68
N ASN A 27 6.51 2.99 -13.41
CA ASN A 27 5.48 3.91 -12.91
C ASN A 27 4.29 4.03 -13.87
N ASP A 28 4.53 4.14 -15.18
CA ASP A 28 3.47 4.25 -16.18
C ASP A 28 2.60 2.98 -16.24
N LYS A 29 3.22 1.80 -16.10
CA LYS A 29 2.47 0.53 -16.00
C LYS A 29 1.60 0.50 -14.73
N ILE A 30 2.13 0.95 -13.59
CA ILE A 30 1.38 1.03 -12.33
C ILE A 30 0.18 1.96 -12.49
N LEU A 31 0.39 3.16 -13.04
CA LEU A 31 -0.68 4.15 -13.24
C LEU A 31 -1.81 3.58 -14.11
N ARG A 32 -1.50 2.94 -15.23
CA ARG A 32 -2.52 2.30 -16.10
C ARG A 32 -3.33 1.24 -15.37
N ILE A 33 -2.68 0.42 -14.53
CA ILE A 33 -3.38 -0.59 -13.75
C ILE A 33 -4.26 0.06 -12.67
N CYS A 34 -3.74 1.08 -12.00
CA CYS A 34 -4.49 1.87 -11.01
C CYS A 34 -5.74 2.49 -11.63
N GLU A 35 -5.64 3.09 -12.82
CA GLU A 35 -6.78 3.66 -13.56
C GLU A 35 -7.79 2.59 -13.96
N LYS A 36 -7.31 1.47 -14.52
CA LYS A 36 -8.18 0.37 -14.97
C LYS A 36 -8.95 -0.29 -13.82
N LYS A 37 -8.30 -0.45 -12.66
CA LYS A 37 -8.88 -1.10 -11.48
C LYS A 37 -9.50 -0.13 -10.48
N GLN A 38 -9.40 1.19 -10.71
CA GLN A 38 -9.82 2.25 -9.78
C GLN A 38 -9.20 2.10 -8.37
N ILE A 39 -7.93 1.69 -8.30
CA ILE A 39 -7.19 1.51 -7.05
C ILE A 39 -6.07 2.53 -6.92
N THR A 40 -5.65 2.80 -5.70
CA THR A 40 -4.50 3.69 -5.46
C THR A 40 -3.17 3.00 -5.76
N ARG A 41 -2.10 3.78 -5.98
CA ARG A 41 -0.73 3.23 -6.15
C ARG A 41 -0.28 2.44 -4.91
N ALA A 42 -0.62 2.94 -3.73
CA ALA A 42 -0.31 2.28 -2.47
C ALA A 42 -1.02 0.93 -2.35
N GLU A 43 -2.28 0.87 -2.76
CA GLU A 43 -3.06 -0.37 -2.78
C GLU A 43 -2.54 -1.36 -3.82
N PHE A 44 -2.17 -0.88 -5.02
CA PHE A 44 -1.51 -1.72 -6.02
C PHE A 44 -0.23 -2.37 -5.46
N ILE A 45 0.64 -1.60 -4.82
CA ILE A 45 1.89 -2.11 -4.25
C ILE A 45 1.60 -3.11 -3.12
N ARG A 46 0.65 -2.81 -2.23
CA ARG A 46 0.24 -3.74 -1.16
C ARG A 46 -0.27 -5.06 -1.72
N ASN A 47 -1.13 -5.00 -2.74
CA ASN A 47 -1.68 -6.20 -3.39
C ASN A 47 -0.58 -6.99 -4.12
N ALA A 48 0.34 -6.32 -4.80
CA ALA A 48 1.47 -6.99 -5.45
C ALA A 48 2.39 -7.71 -4.44
N ILE A 49 2.66 -7.09 -3.28
CA ILE A 49 3.44 -7.71 -2.20
C ILE A 49 2.69 -8.92 -1.63
N LYS A 50 1.39 -8.77 -1.37
CA LYS A 50 0.52 -9.86 -0.90
C LYS A 50 0.50 -11.04 -1.87
N GLU A 51 0.32 -10.77 -3.16
CA GLU A 51 0.31 -11.76 -4.24
C GLU A 51 1.66 -12.48 -4.34
N TYR A 52 2.76 -11.73 -4.34
CA TYR A 52 4.11 -12.31 -4.40
C TYR A 52 4.44 -13.20 -3.19
N LEU A 53 3.99 -12.80 -1.99
CA LEU A 53 4.22 -13.55 -0.76
C LEU A 53 3.13 -14.61 -0.47
N ASN A 54 2.11 -14.73 -1.32
CA ASN A 54 0.91 -15.56 -1.10
C ASN A 54 0.22 -15.31 0.26
N ILE A 55 0.13 -14.03 0.66
CA ILE A 55 -0.56 -13.60 1.89
C ILE A 55 -1.92 -13.04 1.50
N ASN A 56 -3.01 -13.76 1.81
CA ASN A 56 -4.39 -13.27 1.64
C ASN A 56 -4.80 -12.36 2.80
#